data_AF-A0AAD5MGP5-F1
#
_entry.id   AF-A0AAD5MGP5-F1
#
_cell.length_a   1.000
_cell.length_b   1.000
_cell.length_c   1.000
_cell.angle_alpha   90.00
_cell.angle_beta   90.00
_cell.angle_gamma   90.00
#
_symmetry.space_group_name_H-M   'P 1'
#
loop_
_entity.id
_entity.type
_entity.pdbx_description
1 polymer ?
#
loop_
_entity_poly.entity_id
_entity_poly.type
_entity_poly.pdbx_seq_one_letter_code
_entity_poly.pdbx_strand_id
1 'polypeptide(L)' 'MQTVHDVIESQGRSALLSDAVISHNLSQLEIKITYEALQYQNFVRDPTTDM' A
#
# COMPACT_ATOMS: atom_id res chain seq x y z
N MET A 1 -20.26 5.30 10.99
CA MET A 1 -18.83 5.70 10.96
C MET A 1 -18.56 6.11 9.52
N GLN A 2 -18.20 7.37 9.28
CA GLN A 2 -17.93 7.87 7.92
C GLN A 2 -16.45 7.63 7.61
N THR A 3 -16.12 7.17 6.40
CA THR A 3 -14.73 6.91 6.02
C THR A 3 -14.04 8.20 5.56
N VAL A 4 -12.70 8.24 5.63
CA VAL A 4 -11.92 9.37 5.10
C VAL A 4 -12.21 9.60 3.61
N HIS A 5 -12.47 8.53 2.86
CA HIS A 5 -12.85 8.58 1.46
C HIS A 5 -14.14 9.40 1.26
N ASP A 6 -15.18 9.10 2.04
CA ASP A 6 -16.49 9.78 1.97
C ASP A 6 -16.37 11.28 2.30
N VAL A 7 -15.48 11.63 3.24
CA VAL A 7 -15.23 13.04 3.61
C VAL A 7 -14.56 13.79 2.47
N ILE A 8 -13.52 13.21 1.86
CA ILE A 8 -12.79 13.84 0.75
C ILE A 8 -13.67 14.00 -0.47
N GLU A 9 -14.48 12.98 -0.81
CA GLU A 9 -15.40 13.08 -1.93
C GLU A 9 -16.45 14.19 -1.71
N SER A 10 -17.08 14.21 -0.53
CA SER A 10 -18.09 15.22 -0.16
C SER A 10 -17.52 16.64 -0.18
N GLN A 11 -16.34 16.85 0.42
CA GLN A 11 -15.67 18.15 0.44
C GLN A 11 -15.23 18.57 -0.97
N GLY A 12 -14.68 17.65 -1.76
CA GLY A 12 -14.23 17.93 -3.12
C GLY A 12 -15.39 18.36 -4.03
N ARG A 13 -16.53 17.66 -3.98
CA ARG A 13 -17.74 18.05 -4.71
C ARG A 13 -18.29 19.39 -4.25
N SER A 14 -18.30 19.64 -2.93
CA SER A 14 -18.74 20.92 -2.35
C SER A 14 -17.84 22.09 -2.77
N ALA A 15 -16.55 21.83 -3.00
CA ALA A 15 -15.58 22.80 -3.49
C ALA A 15 -15.53 22.90 -5.03
N LEU A 16 -16.44 22.25 -5.76
CA LEU A 16 -16.48 22.21 -7.24
C LEU A 16 -15.17 21.70 -7.88
N LEU A 17 -14.45 20.83 -7.19
CA LEU A 17 -13.28 20.17 -7.76
C LEU A 17 -13.73 19.22 -8.88
N SER A 18 -12.89 19.10 -9.92
CA SER A 18 -13.12 18.10 -10.96
C SER A 18 -12.97 16.68 -10.41
N ASP A 19 -13.69 15.73 -11.01
CA ASP A 19 -13.60 14.32 -10.63
C ASP A 19 -12.15 13.78 -10.72
N ALA A 20 -11.34 14.30 -11.66
CA ALA A 20 -9.94 13.95 -11.78
C ALA A 20 -9.11 14.34 -10.54
N VAL A 21 -9.37 15.52 -9.96
CA VAL A 21 -8.69 15.98 -8.75
C VAL A 21 -9.15 15.20 -7.53
N ILE A 22 -10.45 14.93 -7.41
CA ILE A 22 -11.01 14.12 -6.32
C ILE A 22 -10.41 12.70 -6.37
N SER A 23 -10.41 12.07 -7.54
CA SER A 23 -9.82 10.74 -7.75
C SER A 23 -8.32 10.71 -7.47
N HIS A 24 -7.57 11.75 -7.88
CA HIS A 24 -6.16 11.88 -7.55
C HIS A 24 -5.94 11.91 -6.03
N ASN A 25 -6.68 12.74 -5.29
CA ASN A 25 -6.55 12.84 -3.83
C ASN A 25 -6.90 11.52 -3.12
N LEU A 26 -7.94 10.82 -3.58
CA LEU A 26 -8.32 9.52 -3.04
C LEU A 26 -7.23 8.46 -3.28
N SER A 27 -6.60 8.47 -4.46
CA SER A 27 -5.50 7.54 -4.78
C SER A 27 -4.27 7.69 -3.89
N GLN A 28 -4.04 8.87 -3.31
CA GLN A 28 -2.92 9.09 -2.37
C GLN A 28 -3.13 8.37 -1.02
N LEU A 29 -4.37 7.97 -0.71
CA LEU A 29 -4.69 7.24 0.51
C LEU A 29 -4.59 5.72 0.35
N GLU A 30 -4.38 5.23 -0.87
CA GLU A 30 -4.24 3.81 -1.13
C GLU A 30 -2.89 3.31 -0.60
N ILE A 31 -2.94 2.46 0.43
CA ILE A 31 -1.77 1.73 0.90
C ILE A 31 -1.49 0.60 -0.11
N LYS A 32 -0.41 0.73 -0.87
CA LYS A 32 0.10 -0.36 -1.72
C LYS A 32 0.82 -1.38 -0.85
N ILE A 33 0.15 -2.50 -0.58
CA ILE A 33 0.77 -3.66 0.07
C ILE A 33 1.41 -4.51 -1.02
N THR A 34 2.74 -4.54 -1.03
CA THR A 34 3.51 -5.43 -1.92
C THR A 34 3.90 -6.68 -1.14
N TYR A 35 3.56 -7.85 -1.67
CA TYR A 35 3.98 -9.13 -1.11
C TYR A 35 5.31 -9.54 -1.76
N GLU A 36 6.39 -9.58 -0.97
CA GLU A 36 7.67 -10.13 -1.41
C GLU A 36 7.78 -11.60 -0.99
N ALA A 37 8.28 -12.46 -1.88
CA ALA A 37 8.54 -13.86 -1.56
C ALA A 37 9.75 -13.97 -0.62
N LEU A 38 9.56 -14.65 0.52
CA LEU A 38 10.65 -14.96 1.44
C LEU A 38 11.68 -15.87 0.73
N GLN A 39 12.85 -15.32 0.42
CA GLN A 39 13.97 -16.13 -0.08
C GLN A 39 14.58 -16.90 1.09
N TYR A 40 14.24 -18.18 1.21
CA TYR A 40 14.96 -19.09 2.10
C TYR A 40 16.34 -19.38 1.50
N GLN A 41 17.38 -18.72 2.01
CA GLN A 41 18.74 -19.21 1.85
C GLN A 41 18.91 -20.43 2.76
N ASN A 42 18.93 -21.61 2.15
CA ASN A 42 19.38 -22.82 2.84
C ASN A 42 20.88 -22.67 3.11
N PHE A 43 21.24 -22.30 4.34
CA PHE A 43 22.60 -22.48 4.84
C PHE A 43 22.81 -23.99 5.01
N VAL A 44 23.29 -24.64 3.95
CA VAL A 44 23.90 -25.97 4.10
C VAL A 44 25.21 -25.75 4.84
N ARG A 45 25.16 -25.80 6.17
CA ARG A 45 26.36 -25.96 6.98
C ARG A 45 26.84 -27.38 6.74
N ASP A 46 27.87 -27.52 5.89
CA ASP A 46 28.52 -28.79 5.66
C ASP A 46 29.00 -29.36 7.01
N PRO A 47 28.51 -30.53 7.47
CA PRO A 47 28.87 -31.08 8.76
C PRO A 47 30.28 -31.69 8.79
N THR A 48 31.04 -31.67 7.69
CA THR A 48 32.37 -32.30 7.62
C THR A 48 33.56 -31.38 7.91
N THR A 49 33.36 -30.09 8.21
CA THR A 49 34.49 -29.15 8.41
C THR A 49 35.07 -29.16 9.84
N ASP A 50 34.79 -30.18 10.65
CA ASP A 50 35.41 -30.40 11.97
C ASP A 50 35.95 -31.85 12.10
N MET A 51 36.66 -32.36 11.09
CA MET A 51 37.53 -33.55 11.21
C MET A 51 38.99 -33.21 10.94
#